data_AF-A0A6G8AZR4-F1
#
_entry.id   AF-A0A6G8AZR4-F1
#
_cell.length_a   1.000
_cell.length_b   1.000
_cell.length_c   1.000
_cell.angle_alpha   90.00
_cell.angle_beta   90.00
_cell.angle_gamma   90.00
#
_symmetry.space_group_name_H-M   'P 1'
#
loop_
_entity.id
_entity.type
_entity.pdbx_description
1 polymer ?
#
loop_
_entity_poly.entity_id
_entity_poly.type
_entity_poly.pdbx_seq_one_letter_code
_entity_poly.pdbx_strand_id
1 'polypeptide(L)'
;MSYTKQSDGTYSVRVCYSDSLGKRHEKKKKGIKTLTTAKKWERDTLTKIDDGEFDKFSSNMTLNDAFKTWLDSYSQKVLPSTYRKAENFINVHILTSKWFDQVKVDKITSVMLQTYINELSTLNVNYRKNLYPFKQVMTNLVSLEVIN
;
A
#
# COMPACT_ATOMS: atom_id res chain seq x y z
N MET A 1 8.55 -23.56 -9.96
CA MET A 1 9.92 -23.46 -9.41
C MET A 1 10.86 -24.32 -10.24
N SER A 2 12.13 -23.93 -10.39
CA SER A 2 13.10 -24.72 -11.16
C SER A 2 14.49 -24.70 -10.55
N TYR A 3 15.15 -25.85 -10.62
CA TYR A 3 16.53 -26.06 -10.20
C TYR A 3 17.40 -26.36 -11.42
N THR A 4 18.54 -25.68 -11.52
CA THR A 4 19.48 -25.92 -12.62
C THR A 4 20.88 -26.10 -12.05
N LYS A 5 21.51 -27.24 -12.34
CA LYS A 5 22.91 -27.49 -12.00
C LYS A 5 23.79 -26.86 -13.08
N GLN A 6 24.76 -26.05 -12.67
CA GLN A 6 25.69 -25.38 -13.55
C GLN A 6 26.96 -26.23 -13.76
N SER A 7 27.72 -25.91 -14.81
CA SER A 7 28.96 -26.59 -15.17
C SER A 7 30.03 -26.49 -14.08
N ASP A 8 29.97 -25.46 -13.24
CA ASP A 8 30.83 -25.24 -12.07
C ASP A 8 30.46 -26.09 -10.84
N GLY A 9 29.45 -26.96 -10.96
CA GLY A 9 28.96 -27.81 -9.87
C GLY A 9 28.00 -27.10 -8.90
N THR A 10 27.72 -25.81 -9.09
CA THR A 10 26.76 -25.06 -8.28
C THR A 10 25.33 -25.20 -8.78
N TYR A 11 24.37 -24.82 -7.94
CA TYR A 11 22.94 -24.84 -8.22
C TYR A 11 22.40 -23.41 -8.37
N SER A 12 21.51 -23.24 -9.33
CA SER A 12 20.64 -22.08 -9.49
C SER A 12 19.20 -22.46 -9.14
N VAL A 13 18.53 -21.61 -8.37
CA VAL A 13 17.12 -21.78 -7.98
C VAL A 13 16.32 -20.60 -8.49
N ARG A 14 15.14 -20.89 -9.03
CA ARG A 14 14.17 -19.90 -9.50
C ARG A 14 12.80 -20.19 -8.89
N VAL A 15 12.22 -19.16 -8.26
CA VAL A 15 10.85 -19.14 -7.74
C VAL A 15 10.06 -18.08 -8.51
N CYS A 16 8.96 -18.50 -9.13
CA CYS A 16 8.01 -17.62 -9.78
C CYS A 16 6.76 -17.55 -8.91
N TYR A 17 6.27 -16.35 -8.64
CA TYR A 17 5.05 -16.12 -7.85
C TYR A 17 4.25 -15.00 -8.49
N SER A 18 2.96 -14.94 -8.17
CA SER A 18 2.13 -13.79 -8.51
C SER A 18 1.98 -12.94 -7.26
N ASP A 19 2.09 -11.63 -7.40
CA ASP A 19 1.73 -10.71 -6.30
C ASP A 19 0.21 -10.69 -6.12
N SER A 20 -0.22 -10.04 -5.03
CA SER A 20 -1.63 -9.73 -4.74
C SER A 20 -2.36 -8.95 -5.84
N LEU A 21 -1.62 -8.30 -6.75
CA LEU A 21 -2.12 -7.57 -7.92
C LEU A 21 -2.18 -8.45 -9.19
N GLY A 22 -1.85 -9.74 -9.09
CA GLY A 22 -1.84 -10.69 -10.20
C GLY A 22 -0.66 -10.55 -11.16
N LYS A 23 0.31 -9.65 -10.90
CA LYS A 23 1.53 -9.52 -11.70
C LYS A 23 2.50 -10.63 -11.33
N ARG A 24 3.14 -11.21 -12.35
CA ARG A 24 4.11 -12.30 -12.18
C ARG A 24 5.49 -11.74 -11.87
N HIS A 25 6.08 -12.24 -10.79
CA HIS A 25 7.42 -11.92 -10.35
C HIS A 25 8.32 -13.15 -10.32
N GLU A 26 9.62 -12.93 -10.47
CA GLU A 26 10.64 -13.97 -10.40
C GLU A 26 11.72 -13.59 -9.38
N LYS A 27 12.04 -14.51 -8.47
CA LYS A 27 13.25 -14.46 -7.64
C LYS A 27 14.18 -15.58 -8.06
N LYS A 28 15.45 -15.23 -8.27
CA LYS A 28 16.50 -16.17 -8.67
C LYS A 28 17.72 -16.03 -7.77
N LYS A 29 18.32 -17.16 -7.40
CA LYS A 29 19.60 -17.22 -6.69
C LYS A 29 20.53 -18.22 -7.37
N LYS A 30 21.76 -17.78 -7.65
CA LYS A 30 22.82 -18.57 -8.30
C LYS A 30 23.96 -18.84 -7.32
N GLY A 31 24.84 -19.79 -7.64
CA GLY A 31 26.07 -20.05 -6.88
C GLY A 31 25.88 -20.86 -5.60
N ILE A 32 24.77 -21.61 -5.47
CA ILE A 32 24.52 -22.42 -4.28
C ILE A 32 25.29 -23.73 -4.38
N LYS A 33 26.15 -24.05 -3.40
CA LYS A 33 27.05 -25.22 -3.47
C LYS A 33 26.33 -26.57 -3.37
N THR A 34 25.18 -26.65 -2.70
CA THR A 34 24.49 -27.92 -2.45
C THR A 34 22.99 -27.81 -2.71
N LEU A 35 22.38 -28.92 -3.15
CA LEU A 35 20.94 -29.03 -3.39
C LEU A 35 20.13 -28.77 -2.11
N THR A 36 20.63 -29.17 -0.94
CA THR A 36 19.95 -28.95 0.35
C THR A 36 19.83 -27.46 0.68
N THR A 37 20.90 -26.69 0.48
CA THR A 37 20.89 -25.25 0.70
C THR A 37 20.01 -24.53 -0.33
N ALA A 38 19.93 -25.07 -1.54
CA ALA A 38 19.06 -24.58 -2.59
C ALA A 38 17.58 -24.76 -2.21
N LYS A 39 17.20 -25.93 -1.68
CA LYS A 39 15.85 -26.22 -1.15
C LYS A 39 15.51 -25.38 0.08
N LYS A 40 16.48 -25.13 0.97
CA LYS A 40 16.27 -24.25 2.12
C LYS A 40 15.95 -22.84 1.66
N TRP A 41 16.74 -22.29 0.74
CA TRP A 41 16.50 -20.96 0.18
C TRP A 41 15.13 -20.87 -0.54
N GLU A 42 14.72 -21.92 -1.26
CA GLU A 42 13.38 -22.00 -1.84
C GLU A 42 12.30 -21.89 -0.75
N ARG A 43 12.36 -22.72 0.30
CA ARG A 43 11.38 -22.70 1.39
C ARG A 43 11.34 -21.33 2.07
N ASP A 44 12.49 -20.78 2.41
CA ASP A 44 12.58 -19.45 3.02
C ASP A 44 11.94 -18.39 2.10
N THR A 45 12.19 -18.47 0.79
CA THR A 45 11.61 -17.53 -0.19
C THR A 45 10.10 -17.70 -0.32
N LEU A 46 9.59 -18.94 -0.31
CA LEU A 46 8.15 -19.22 -0.33
C LEU A 46 7.48 -18.70 0.94
N THR A 47 8.06 -18.93 2.12
CA THR A 47 7.55 -18.38 3.38
C THR A 47 7.47 -16.87 3.33
N LYS A 48 8.52 -16.19 2.82
CA LYS A 48 8.52 -14.73 2.64
C LYS A 48 7.48 -14.24 1.63
N ILE A 49 7.16 -15.04 0.61
CA ILE A 49 6.08 -14.76 -0.35
C ILE A 49 4.72 -14.92 0.34
N ASP A 50 4.52 -16.02 1.07
CA ASP A 50 3.28 -16.31 1.82
C ASP A 50 3.02 -15.26 2.93
N ASP A 51 4.09 -14.79 3.57
CA ASP A 51 4.06 -13.71 4.57
C ASP A 51 3.85 -12.32 3.95
N GLY A 52 3.79 -12.21 2.61
CA GLY A 52 3.56 -10.94 1.90
C GLY A 52 4.75 -9.98 1.91
N GLU A 53 5.98 -10.43 2.24
CA GLU A 53 7.20 -9.60 2.31
C GLU A 53 7.55 -8.96 0.95
N PHE A 54 7.04 -9.53 -0.15
CA PHE A 54 7.29 -9.06 -1.51
C PHE A 54 6.09 -8.42 -2.20
N ASP A 55 4.92 -8.36 -1.54
CA ASP A 55 3.82 -7.53 -2.02
C ASP A 55 4.23 -6.06 -1.91
N LYS A 56 4.02 -5.28 -2.97
CA LYS A 56 4.31 -3.83 -2.95
C LYS A 56 3.49 -3.17 -1.84
N PHE A 57 4.11 -2.96 -0.68
CA PHE A 57 3.72 -2.06 0.42
C PHE A 57 2.27 -2.11 0.95
N SER A 58 1.45 -3.07 0.52
CA SER A 58 0.01 -3.01 0.68
C SER A 58 -0.57 -4.39 0.83
N SER A 59 -1.02 -4.71 2.05
CA SER A 59 -2.17 -5.62 2.17
C SER A 59 -3.13 -5.22 3.29
N ASN A 60 -2.67 -4.44 4.29
CA ASN A 60 -3.49 -4.13 5.46
C ASN A 60 -3.57 -2.65 5.87
N MET A 61 -2.89 -1.73 5.17
CA MET A 61 -2.98 -0.31 5.53
C MET A 61 -4.38 0.23 5.22
N THR A 62 -5.07 0.73 6.25
CA THR A 62 -6.35 1.41 6.08
C THR A 62 -6.14 2.88 5.76
N LEU A 63 -7.16 3.53 5.20
CA LEU A 63 -7.11 4.97 4.99
C LEU A 63 -7.02 5.74 6.32
N ASN A 64 -7.57 5.18 7.41
CA ASN A 64 -7.42 5.73 8.76
C ASN A 64 -5.95 5.76 9.19
N ASP A 65 -5.21 4.66 8.95
CA ASP A 65 -3.78 4.61 9.26
C ASP A 65 -3.00 5.65 8.46
N ALA A 66 -3.34 5.81 7.19
CA ALA A 66 -2.70 6.80 6.31
C ALA A 66 -2.95 8.23 6.79
N PHE A 67 -4.18 8.55 7.19
CA PHE A 67 -4.51 9.84 7.77
C PHE A 67 -3.82 10.07 9.09
N LYS A 68 -3.71 9.05 9.96
CA LYS A 68 -3.01 9.16 11.23
C LYS A 68 -1.55 9.54 11.04
N THR A 69 -0.82 8.81 10.19
CA THR A 69 0.59 9.11 9.89
C THR A 69 0.77 10.50 9.29
N TRP A 70 -0.14 10.92 8.41
CA TRP A 70 -0.10 12.26 7.83
C TRP A 70 -0.42 13.34 8.86
N LEU A 71 -1.43 13.16 9.71
CA LEU A 71 -1.82 14.11 10.76
C LEU A 71 -0.69 14.29 11.78
N ASP A 72 -0.02 13.22 12.18
CA ASP A 72 1.15 13.29 13.07
C ASP A 72 2.23 14.19 12.46
N SER A 73 2.54 14.01 11.18
CA SER A 73 3.53 14.82 10.46
C SER A 73 3.06 16.26 10.20
N TYR A 74 1.75 16.45 10.01
CA TYR A 74 1.13 17.74 9.73
C TYR A 74 1.07 18.61 10.99
N SER A 75 0.78 18.01 12.15
CA SER A 75 0.72 18.68 13.46
C SER A 75 2.00 19.46 13.80
N GLN A 76 3.15 18.95 13.37
CA GLN A 76 4.47 19.57 13.62
C GLN A 76 4.73 20.79 12.73
N LYS A 77 3.98 20.94 11.64
CA LYS A 77 4.21 21.95 10.59
C LYS A 77 3.22 23.10 10.63
N VAL A 78 2.08 22.93 11.31
CA VAL A 78 0.99 23.91 11.27
C VAL A 78 0.51 24.31 12.66
N LEU A 79 -0.21 25.42 12.71
CA LEU A 79 -0.86 25.89 13.93
C LEU A 79 -1.92 24.88 14.42
N PRO A 80 -2.12 24.74 15.74
CA PRO A 80 -3.12 23.83 16.30
C PRO A 80 -4.55 24.07 15.79
N SER A 81 -4.91 25.32 15.51
CA SER A 81 -6.21 25.69 14.94
C SER A 81 -6.40 25.17 13.51
N THR A 82 -5.34 25.16 12.72
CA THR A 82 -5.33 24.60 11.36
C THR A 82 -5.35 23.08 11.40
N TYR A 83 -4.57 22.47 12.30
CA TYR A 83 -4.62 21.02 12.55
C TYR A 83 -6.04 20.56 12.89
N ARG A 84 -6.69 21.18 13.88
CA ARG A 84 -8.06 20.82 14.30
C ARG A 84 -9.07 20.95 13.17
N LYS A 85 -8.94 21.94 12.30
CA LYS A 85 -9.82 22.08 11.12
C LYS A 85 -9.64 20.92 10.15
N ALA A 86 -8.40 20.50 9.89
CA ALA A 86 -8.11 19.36 9.03
C ALA A 86 -8.61 18.04 9.64
N GLU A 87 -8.31 17.80 10.91
CA GLU A 87 -8.77 16.62 11.65
C GLU A 87 -10.29 16.51 11.70
N ASN A 88 -10.99 17.60 12.02
CA ASN A 88 -12.46 17.62 12.00
C ASN A 88 -13.02 17.33 10.61
N PHE A 89 -12.44 17.92 9.56
CA PHE A 89 -12.90 17.65 8.20
C PHE A 89 -12.72 16.18 7.81
N ILE A 90 -11.59 15.56 8.20
CA ILE A 90 -11.33 14.14 7.97
C ILE A 90 -12.37 13.28 8.68
N ASN A 91 -12.62 13.50 9.97
CA ASN A 91 -13.53 12.67 10.75
C ASN A 91 -15.01 12.86 10.36
N VAL A 92 -15.42 14.06 9.98
CA VAL A 92 -16.82 14.37 9.67
C VAL A 92 -17.20 14.03 8.24
N HIS A 93 -16.27 14.13 7.29
CA HIS A 93 -16.60 14.01 5.85
C HIS A 93 -15.90 12.85 5.14
N ILE A 94 -14.71 12.42 5.59
CA ILE A 94 -13.91 11.42 4.87
C ILE A 94 -14.06 10.05 5.55
N LEU A 95 -13.65 9.97 6.82
CA LEU A 95 -13.67 8.75 7.64
C LEU A 95 -15.04 8.56 8.28
N THR A 96 -16.06 8.50 7.43
CA THR A 96 -17.44 8.20 7.85
C THR A 96 -17.77 6.75 7.50
N SER A 97 -18.73 6.17 8.22
CA SER A 97 -19.24 4.81 7.97
C SER A 97 -19.72 4.59 6.54
N LYS A 98 -20.11 5.67 5.84
CA LYS A 98 -20.56 5.65 4.45
C LYS A 98 -19.41 5.60 3.44
N TRP A 99 -18.24 6.14 3.78
CA TRP A 99 -17.18 6.41 2.82
C TRP A 99 -15.94 5.56 3.04
N PHE A 100 -14.99 6.02 3.85
CA PHE A 100 -13.66 5.42 3.91
C PHE A 100 -13.22 5.00 5.31
N ASP A 101 -14.13 4.94 6.27
CA ASP A 101 -13.79 4.45 7.61
C ASP A 101 -13.36 2.98 7.57
N GLN A 102 -12.16 2.69 8.07
CA GLN A 102 -11.50 1.38 8.07
C GLN A 102 -11.36 0.73 6.68
N VAL A 103 -11.55 1.51 5.60
CA VAL A 103 -11.40 1.00 4.24
C VAL A 103 -9.93 0.84 3.94
N LYS A 104 -9.56 -0.35 3.46
CA LYS A 104 -8.20 -0.62 2.99
C LYS A 104 -7.89 0.22 1.75
N VAL A 105 -6.68 0.77 1.72
CA VAL A 105 -6.25 1.69 0.65
C VAL A 105 -6.30 1.02 -0.73
N ASP A 106 -5.99 -0.27 -0.83
CA ASP A 106 -6.02 -1.07 -2.06
C ASP A 106 -7.44 -1.27 -2.63
N LYS A 107 -8.49 -1.10 -1.82
CA LYS A 107 -9.89 -1.21 -2.24
C LYS A 107 -10.48 0.10 -2.73
N ILE A 108 -9.75 1.21 -2.60
CA ILE A 108 -10.23 2.53 -3.04
C ILE A 108 -10.15 2.58 -4.58
N THR A 109 -11.31 2.66 -5.22
CA THR A 109 -11.42 2.77 -6.68
C THR A 109 -11.67 4.21 -7.13
N SER A 110 -11.30 4.54 -8.37
CA SER A 110 -11.58 5.86 -8.96
C SER A 110 -13.06 6.20 -8.99
N VAL A 111 -13.93 5.19 -9.17
CA VAL A 111 -15.40 5.36 -9.15
C VAL A 111 -15.87 5.77 -7.75
N MET A 112 -15.40 5.10 -6.69
CA MET A 112 -15.71 5.48 -5.31
C MET A 112 -15.29 6.92 -4.99
N LEU A 113 -14.09 7.32 -5.42
CA LEU A 113 -13.58 8.67 -5.25
C LEU A 113 -14.45 9.71 -5.98
N GLN A 114 -14.87 9.41 -7.20
CA GLN A 114 -15.72 10.31 -7.97
C GLN A 114 -17.10 10.48 -7.31
N THR A 115 -17.72 9.39 -6.86
CA THR A 115 -19.02 9.45 -6.17
C THR A 115 -18.90 10.21 -4.85
N TYR A 116 -17.81 10.01 -4.11
CA TYR A 116 -17.51 10.78 -2.89
C TYR A 116 -17.41 12.28 -3.17
N ILE A 117 -16.62 12.66 -4.18
CA ILE A 117 -16.44 14.07 -4.55
C ILE A 117 -17.77 14.71 -4.98
N ASN A 118 -18.59 13.97 -5.75
CA ASN A 118 -19.90 14.44 -6.17
C ASN A 118 -20.80 14.72 -4.96
N GLU A 119 -20.88 13.79 -4.00
CA GLU A 119 -21.68 14.00 -2.80
C GLU A 119 -21.15 15.15 -1.94
N LEU A 120 -19.84 15.20 -1.72
CA LEU A 120 -19.21 16.28 -0.97
C LEU A 120 -19.50 17.65 -1.60
N SER A 121 -19.56 17.72 -2.93
CA SER A 121 -19.88 18.95 -3.65
C SER A 121 -21.31 19.45 -3.41
N THR A 122 -22.24 18.54 -3.10
CA THR A 122 -23.63 18.91 -2.74
C THR A 122 -23.73 19.47 -1.33
N LEU A 123 -22.85 19.03 -0.43
CA LEU A 123 -22.88 19.41 0.99
C LEU A 123 -22.21 20.76 1.25
N ASN A 124 -21.20 21.14 0.46
CA ASN A 124 -20.43 22.35 0.71
C ASN A 124 -19.89 22.99 -0.57
N VAL A 125 -20.24 24.24 -0.83
CA VAL A 125 -19.77 25.01 -2.00
C VAL A 125 -18.24 25.18 -2.01
N ASN A 126 -17.62 25.23 -0.83
CA ASN A 126 -16.17 25.37 -0.65
C ASN A 126 -15.42 24.04 -0.48
N TYR A 127 -16.05 22.90 -0.81
CA TYR A 127 -15.47 21.56 -0.61
C TYR A 127 -14.06 21.41 -1.19
N ARG A 128 -13.77 22.06 -2.32
CA ARG A 128 -12.47 21.99 -3.00
C ARG A 128 -11.32 22.50 -2.14
N LYS A 129 -11.56 23.54 -1.32
CA LYS A 129 -10.55 24.09 -0.40
C LYS A 129 -10.30 23.15 0.77
N ASN A 130 -11.38 22.56 1.29
CA ASN A 130 -11.31 21.65 2.45
C ASN A 130 -10.76 20.26 2.08
N LEU A 131 -10.78 19.88 0.80
CA LEU A 131 -10.21 18.63 0.27
C LEU A 131 -8.67 18.55 0.30
N TYR A 132 -7.97 19.62 0.66
CA TYR A 132 -6.50 19.64 0.65
C TYR A 132 -5.85 18.49 1.46
N PRO A 133 -6.25 18.18 2.71
CA PRO A 133 -5.71 17.05 3.47
C PRO A 133 -5.90 15.71 2.75
N PHE A 134 -7.08 15.49 2.18
CA PHE A 134 -7.40 14.28 1.42
C PHE A 134 -6.48 14.11 0.22
N LYS A 135 -6.31 15.18 -0.58
CA LYS A 135 -5.42 15.17 -1.74
C LYS A 135 -3.98 14.84 -1.35
N GLN A 136 -3.46 15.47 -0.29
CA GLN A 136 -2.11 15.22 0.20
C GLN A 136 -1.89 13.75 0.59
N VAL A 137 -2.83 13.17 1.34
CA VAL A 137 -2.74 11.76 1.75
C VAL A 137 -2.76 10.84 0.53
N MET A 138 -3.69 11.06 -0.41
CA MET A 138 -3.75 10.26 -1.64
C MET A 138 -2.47 10.41 -2.49
N THR A 139 -1.91 11.61 -2.61
CA THR A 139 -0.62 11.83 -3.31
C THR A 139 0.54 11.10 -2.63
N ASN A 140 0.59 11.11 -1.30
CA ASN A 140 1.60 10.35 -0.56
C ASN A 140 1.43 8.84 -0.77
N LEU A 141 0.19 8.33 -0.73
CA LEU A 141 -0.10 6.91 -0.96
C LEU A 141 0.30 6.46 -2.38
N VAL A 142 0.07 7.30 -3.40
CA VAL A 142 0.53 7.05 -4.77
C VAL A 142 2.06 7.09 -4.85
N SER A 143 2.69 8.07 -4.19
CA SER A 143 4.17 8.20 -4.18
C SER A 143 4.85 7.02 -3.48
N LEU A 144 4.18 6.42 -2.49
CA LEU A 144 4.60 5.21 -1.80
C LEU A 144 4.23 3.92 -2.54
N GLU A 145 3.67 4.03 -3.76
CA GLU A 145 3.18 2.90 -4.58
C GLU A 145 2.12 2.02 -3.88
N VAL A 146 1.40 2.55 -2.89
CA VAL A 146 0.32 1.86 -2.17
C VAL A 146 -0.97 1.81 -3.01
N ILE A 147 -1.17 2.82 -3.87
CA ILE A 147 -2.28 2.91 -4.83
C ILE A 147 -1.67 3.03 -6.24
N ASN A 148 -2.22 2.30 -7.21
CA ASN A 148 -1.85 2.40 -8.64
C ASN A 148 -2.75 3.39 -9.39
#